data_AF-A0A0N0V1K6-F1
#
_entry.id   AF-A0A0N0V1K6-F1
#
_cell.length_a   1.000
_cell.length_b   1.000
_cell.length_c   1.000
_cell.angle_alpha   90.00
_cell.angle_beta   90.00
_cell.angle_gamma   90.00
#
_symmetry.space_group_name_H-M   'P 1'
#
loop_
_entity.id
_entity.type
_entity.pdbx_description
1 polymer ?
#
loop_
_entity_poly.entity_id
_entity_poly.type
_entity_poly.pdbx_seq_one_letter_code
_entity_poly.pdbx_strand_id
1 'polypeptide(L)'
;MKLLCQHHKNSGLKPVMIHFGESPLGNKQFVCARCSRIREIGVGHISKLKGNYGFIKNNKKDFFFHFQNAAPDLNPFEGKHVKFEVEFRDNRIEAINVTDIFNKSKGGIS
;
A
#
# COMPACT_ATOMS: atom_id res chain seq x y z
N MET A 1 -23.92 1.27 -12.99
CA MET A 1 -23.22 0.28 -12.13
C MET A 1 -22.88 0.97 -10.81
N LYS A 2 -23.47 0.55 -9.68
CA LYS A 2 -23.23 1.17 -8.37
C LYS A 2 -22.12 0.41 -7.66
N LEU A 3 -20.96 1.04 -7.50
CA LEU A 3 -19.84 0.50 -6.71
C LEU A 3 -20.27 0.54 -5.24
N LEU A 4 -20.48 -0.63 -4.64
CA LEU A 4 -21.04 -0.73 -3.31
C LEU A 4 -19.93 -0.86 -2.26
N CYS A 5 -19.56 0.26 -1.66
CA CYS A 5 -19.14 0.24 -0.27
C CYS A 5 -20.28 0.79 0.58
N GLN A 6 -21.07 -0.10 1.19
CA GLN A 6 -22.26 0.31 1.96
C GLN A 6 -21.93 0.80 3.38
N HIS A 7 -20.72 0.54 3.86
CA HIS A 7 -20.31 0.78 5.24
C HIS A 7 -19.06 1.67 5.35
N HIS A 8 -18.72 2.41 4.29
CA HIS A 8 -17.60 3.34 4.36
C HIS A 8 -17.95 4.47 5.32
N LYS A 9 -17.16 4.64 6.38
CA LYS A 9 -17.42 5.61 7.45
C LYS A 9 -17.61 7.04 6.91
N ASN A 10 -17.00 7.36 5.78
CA ASN A 10 -17.15 8.65 5.12
C ASN A 10 -17.59 8.47 3.65
N SER A 11 -18.90 8.36 3.43
CA SER A 11 -19.52 8.09 2.12
C SER A 11 -19.25 9.16 1.05
N GLY A 12 -18.79 10.36 1.43
CA GLY A 12 -18.39 11.43 0.50
C GLY A 12 -16.99 11.24 -0.09
N LEU A 13 -16.17 10.36 0.48
CA LEU A 13 -14.87 10.01 -0.06
C LEU A 13 -15.03 8.96 -1.17
N LYS A 14 -14.09 8.94 -2.12
CA LYS A 14 -14.04 7.97 -3.22
C LYS A 14 -13.11 6.81 -2.84
N PRO A 15 -13.57 5.80 -2.07
CA PRO A 15 -12.74 4.69 -1.63
C PRO A 15 -12.09 3.96 -2.80
N VAL A 16 -10.86 3.46 -2.59
CA VAL A 16 -10.26 2.51 -3.53
C VAL A 16 -11.09 1.22 -3.55
N MET A 17 -11.60 0.88 -4.74
CA MET A 17 -12.39 -0.31 -4.98
C MET A 17 -11.55 -1.35 -5.74
N ILE A 18 -11.51 -2.57 -5.24
CA ILE A 18 -10.78 -3.69 -5.83
C ILE A 18 -11.78 -4.62 -6.52
N HIS A 19 -11.50 -4.99 -7.76
CA HIS A 19 -12.29 -5.98 -8.47
C HIS A 19 -12.10 -7.35 -7.81
N PHE A 20 -13.22 -7.97 -7.40
CA PHE A 20 -13.22 -9.25 -6.67
C PHE A 20 -13.72 -10.43 -7.52
N GLY A 21 -14.25 -10.17 -8.71
CA GLY A 21 -14.75 -11.21 -9.62
C GLY A 21 -16.10 -10.85 -10.23
N GLU A 22 -16.81 -11.84 -10.74
CA GLU A 22 -18.12 -11.69 -11.36
C GLU A 22 -19.18 -12.50 -10.59
N SER A 23 -20.37 -11.95 -10.45
CA SER A 23 -21.52 -12.69 -9.91
C SER A 23 -21.95 -13.80 -10.89
N PRO A 24 -22.75 -14.79 -10.45
CA PRO A 24 -23.33 -15.81 -11.35
C PRO A 24 -24.14 -15.24 -12.54
N LEU A 25 -24.57 -13.97 -12.45
CA LEU A 25 -25.28 -13.26 -13.52
C LEU A 25 -24.35 -12.42 -14.43
N GLY A 26 -23.03 -12.57 -14.30
CA GLY A 26 -22.03 -11.86 -15.10
C GLY A 26 -21.72 -10.41 -14.65
N ASN A 27 -22.33 -9.93 -13.56
CA ASN A 27 -22.03 -8.58 -13.05
C ASN A 27 -20.68 -8.54 -12.32
N LYS A 28 -19.81 -7.59 -12.68
CA LYS A 28 -18.55 -7.32 -11.96
C LYS A 28 -18.80 -6.89 -10.52
N GLN A 29 -18.07 -7.49 -9.59
CA GLN A 29 -18.13 -7.25 -8.17
C GLN A 29 -16.88 -6.53 -7.70
N PHE A 30 -17.08 -5.57 -6.80
CA PHE A 30 -16.00 -4.76 -6.25
C PHE A 30 -16.13 -4.67 -4.73
N VAL A 31 -14.99 -4.66 -4.05
CA VAL A 31 -14.89 -4.50 -2.59
C VAL A 31 -14.08 -3.26 -2.26
N CYS A 32 -14.46 -2.56 -1.19
CA CYS A 32 -13.67 -1.43 -0.70
C CYS A 32 -12.42 -1.95 0.00
N ALA A 33 -11.24 -1.59 -0.51
CA ALA A 33 -9.97 -2.07 0.02
C ALA A 33 -9.81 -1.76 1.52
N ARG A 34 -10.26 -0.57 1.94
CA ARG A 34 -10.22 -0.13 3.34
C ARG A 34 -11.18 -0.93 4.24
N CYS A 35 -12.47 -0.99 3.88
CA CYS A 35 -13.48 -1.65 4.70
C CYS A 35 -13.28 -3.17 4.77
N SER A 36 -12.82 -3.77 3.68
CA SER A 36 -12.46 -5.20 3.63
C SER A 36 -11.07 -5.50 4.23
N ARG A 37 -10.38 -4.48 4.76
CA ARG A 37 -9.04 -4.58 5.37
C ARG A 37 -8.03 -5.31 4.47
N ILE A 38 -8.10 -5.06 3.17
CA ILE A 38 -7.15 -5.63 2.22
C ILE A 38 -5.77 -5.08 2.54
N ARG A 39 -4.81 -5.98 2.67
CA ARG A 39 -3.38 -5.67 2.83
C ARG A 39 -2.63 -6.37 1.71
N GLU A 40 -1.77 -5.61 1.02
CA GLU A 40 -0.88 -6.15 0.00
C GLU A 40 0.56 -5.88 0.44
N ILE A 41 1.46 -6.84 0.22
CA ILE A 41 2.88 -6.67 0.45
C ILE A 41 3.54 -6.36 -0.89
N GLY A 42 4.27 -5.26 -0.95
CA GLY A 42 5.03 -4.83 -2.11
C GLY A 42 6.53 -4.95 -1.89
N VAL A 43 7.25 -5.11 -3.01
CA VAL A 43 8.70 -4.92 -3.10
C VAL A 43 9.00 -3.94 -4.22
N GLY A 44 10.04 -3.16 -4.10
CA GLY A 44 10.43 -2.19 -5.13
C GLY A 44 11.75 -1.51 -4.79
N HIS A 45 12.05 -0.41 -5.48
CA HIS A 45 13.18 0.44 -5.15
C HIS A 45 12.74 1.89 -4.96
N ILE A 46 13.41 2.62 -4.08
CA ILE A 46 13.18 4.06 -3.90
C ILE A 46 13.58 4.76 -5.20
N SER A 47 12.63 5.34 -5.91
CA SER A 47 12.91 6.05 -7.18
C SER A 47 13.14 7.54 -6.99
N LYS A 48 12.65 8.11 -5.88
CA LYS A 48 12.80 9.52 -5.59
C LYS A 48 12.70 9.82 -4.10
N LEU A 49 13.54 10.73 -3.61
CA LEU A 49 13.45 11.30 -2.26
C LEU A 49 13.26 12.82 -2.33
N LYS A 50 12.38 13.36 -1.49
CA LYS A 50 12.10 14.80 -1.39
C LYS A 50 11.73 15.19 0.04
N GLY A 51 12.55 16.00 0.70
CA GLY A 51 12.26 16.46 2.06
C GLY A 51 12.03 15.28 3.02
N ASN A 52 10.80 15.12 3.49
CA ASN A 52 10.37 14.08 4.44
C ASN A 52 9.57 12.93 3.80
N TYR A 53 9.56 12.81 2.47
CA TYR A 53 8.82 11.78 1.76
C TYR A 53 9.60 11.22 0.57
N GLY A 54 9.12 10.12 0.02
CA GLY A 54 9.68 9.51 -1.17
C GLY A 54 8.67 8.70 -1.98
N PHE A 55 9.16 8.15 -3.09
CA PHE A 55 8.40 7.24 -3.95
C PHE A 55 9.16 5.93 -4.12
N ILE A 56 8.43 4.83 -4.07
CA ILE A 56 8.92 3.48 -4.33
C ILE A 56 8.36 3.03 -5.67
N LYS A 57 9.23 2.74 -6.62
CA LYS A 57 8.85 2.18 -7.92
C LYS A 57 8.78 0.66 -7.83
N ASN A 58 7.63 0.13 -8.21
CA ASN A 58 7.38 -1.29 -8.41
C ASN A 58 6.97 -1.52 -9.87
N ASN A 59 7.08 -2.75 -10.36
CA ASN A 59 6.68 -3.15 -11.72
C ASN A 59 5.24 -2.75 -12.11
N LYS A 60 4.33 -2.59 -11.15
CA LYS A 60 2.92 -2.23 -11.39
C LYS A 60 2.66 -0.72 -11.34
N LYS A 61 3.24 -0.02 -10.35
CA LYS A 61 3.01 1.41 -10.08
C LYS A 61 4.03 1.97 -9.09
N ASP A 62 4.00 3.30 -8.96
CA ASP A 62 4.76 4.02 -7.95
C ASP A 62 3.93 4.22 -6.67
N PHE A 63 4.57 4.04 -5.53
CA PHE A 63 3.96 4.17 -4.20
C PHE A 63 4.58 5.34 -3.44
N PHE A 64 3.76 6.27 -2.98
CA PHE A 64 4.19 7.32 -2.06
C PHE A 64 4.44 6.74 -0.66
N PHE A 65 5.50 7.19 0.01
CA PHE A 65 5.70 6.95 1.45
C PHE A 65 6.21 8.20 2.16
N HIS A 66 5.81 8.35 3.42
CA HIS A 66 6.38 9.34 4.33
C HIS A 66 7.52 8.69 5.13
N PHE A 67 8.56 9.44 5.54
CA PHE A 67 9.67 8.84 6.31
C PHE A 67 9.23 8.31 7.68
N GLN A 68 8.14 8.82 8.25
CA GLN A 68 7.55 8.24 9.47
C GLN A 68 7.01 6.81 9.26
N ASN A 69 6.75 6.43 8.01
CA ASN A 69 6.31 5.09 7.64
C ASN A 69 7.49 4.15 7.34
N ALA A 70 8.72 4.66 7.36
CA ALA A 70 9.93 3.86 7.21
C ALA A 70 10.43 3.33 8.55
N ALA A 71 11.05 2.16 8.53
CA ALA A 71 11.73 1.63 9.70
C ALA A 71 12.82 2.60 10.18
N PRO A 72 13.04 2.77 11.49
CA PRO A 72 14.03 3.71 12.01
C PRO A 72 15.47 3.45 11.53
N ASP A 73 15.78 2.19 11.20
CA ASP A 73 17.06 1.75 10.68
C ASP A 73 17.12 1.70 9.14
N LEU A 74 16.03 2.05 8.46
CA LEU A 74 16.07 2.29 7.03
C LEU A 74 16.94 3.53 6.79
N ASN A 75 18.11 3.33 6.18
CA ASN A 75 18.91 4.42 5.60
C ASN A 75 18.47 4.66 4.14
N PRO A 76 17.46 5.50 3.84
CA PRO A 76 16.90 5.61 2.49
C PRO A 76 17.86 6.32 1.52
N PHE A 77 18.04 5.74 0.33
CA PHE A 77 18.68 6.40 -0.82
C PHE A 77 18.00 5.96 -2.12
N GLU A 78 18.08 6.78 -3.17
CA GLU A 78 17.50 6.44 -4.48
C GLU A 78 18.20 5.19 -5.07
N GLY A 79 17.43 4.18 -5.46
CA GLY A 79 17.91 2.85 -5.87
C GLY A 79 17.89 1.81 -4.75
N LYS A 80 17.71 2.20 -3.48
CA LYS A 80 17.59 1.23 -2.37
C LYS A 80 16.35 0.36 -2.57
N HIS A 81 16.55 -0.96 -2.52
CA HIS A 81 15.48 -1.93 -2.57
C HIS A 81 14.80 -2.05 -1.21
N VAL A 82 13.47 -2.08 -1.22
CA VAL A 82 12.65 -2.07 -0.02
C VAL A 82 11.47 -3.02 -0.14
N LYS A 83 11.00 -3.51 1.00
CA LYS A 83 9.71 -4.17 1.19
C LYS A 83 8.78 -3.22 1.94
N PHE A 84 7.48 -3.27 1.66
CA PHE A 84 6.49 -2.42 2.29
C PHE A 84 5.11 -3.08 2.31
N GLU A 85 4.21 -2.59 3.16
CA GLU A 85 2.78 -2.89 3.08
C GLU A 85 2.05 -1.75 2.35
N VAL A 86 1.02 -2.09 1.57
CA VAL A 86 0.14 -1.12 0.92
C VAL A 86 -1.00 -0.79 1.86
N GLU A 87 -1.03 0.44 2.35
CA GLU A 87 -2.18 0.97 3.08
C GLU A 87 -3.15 1.62 2.11
N PHE A 88 -4.38 1.10 2.09
CA PHE A 88 -5.50 1.70 1.37
C PHE A 88 -6.21 2.71 2.28
N ARG A 89 -5.83 3.99 2.14
CA ARG A 89 -6.59 5.11 2.71
C ARG A 89 -7.80 5.41 1.85
N ASP A 90 -8.56 6.42 2.26
CA ASP A 90 -9.83 6.76 1.62
C ASP A 90 -9.69 6.96 0.11
N ASN A 91 -8.95 7.97 -0.34
CA ASN A 91 -8.82 8.27 -1.77
C ASN A 91 -7.44 7.96 -2.35
N ARG A 92 -6.54 7.36 -1.56
CA ARG A 92 -5.15 7.14 -1.94
C ARG A 92 -4.59 5.86 -1.35
N ILE A 93 -3.50 5.41 -1.96
CA ILE A 93 -2.68 4.32 -1.45
C ILE A 93 -1.31 4.87 -1.08
N GLU A 94 -0.77 4.40 0.04
CA GLU A 94 0.58 4.74 0.48
C GLU A 94 1.31 3.48 0.96
N ALA A 95 2.62 3.50 0.86
CA ALA A 95 3.47 2.48 1.44
C ALA A 95 3.69 2.78 2.93
N ILE A 96 3.43 1.76 3.75
CA ILE A 96 3.68 1.75 5.19
C ILE A 96 4.65 0.62 5.56
N ASN A 97 5.20 0.67 6.77
CA ASN A 97 6.16 -0.31 7.28
C ASN A 97 7.31 -0.57 6.27
N VAL A 98 7.88 0.50 5.73
CA VAL A 98 8.91 0.41 4.69
C VAL A 98 10.22 -0.05 5.32
N THR A 99 10.71 -1.22 4.91
CA THR A 99 11.95 -1.83 5.43
C THR A 99 12.90 -2.15 4.29
N ASP A 100 14.20 -2.24 4.59
CA ASP A 100 15.17 -2.79 3.65
C ASP A 100 14.81 -4.27 3.37
N ILE A 101 14.86 -4.69 2.11
CA ILE A 101 14.59 -6.09 1.72
C ILE A 101 15.62 -7.06 2.31
N PHE A 102 16.85 -6.59 2.55
CA PHE A 102 17.95 -7.42 3.03
C PHE A 102 18.13 -7.36 4.55
N ASN A 103 17.29 -6.61 5.27
CA ASN A 103 17.31 -6.63 6.73
C ASN A 103 16.77 -7.99 7.19
N LYS A 104 17.68 -8.96 7.39
CA LYS A 104 17.37 -10.16 8.15
C LYS A 104 16.87 -9.67 9.49
N SER A 105 15.58 -9.81 9.76
CA SER A 105 15.04 -9.73 11.10
C SER A 105 15.99 -10.49 12.00
N LYS A 106 16.67 -9.78 12.92
CA LYS A 106 17.39 -10.40 14.02
C LYS A 106 16.33 -11.19 14.79
N GLY A 107 16.18 -12.46 14.45
CA GLY A 107 15.38 -13.40 15.19
C GLY A 107 16.01 -13.52 16.56
N GLY A 108 15.45 -12.80 17.52
CA GLY A 108 15.65 -13.09 18.93
C GLY A 108 15.06 -14.47 19.18
N ILE A 109 15.92 -15.44 19.48
CA ILE A 109 15.54 -16.59 20.29
C ILE A 109 15.99 -16.22 21.69
N SER A 110 15.00 -16.01 22.56
CA SER A 110 15.17 -15.94 24.01
C SER A 110 15.49 -17.34 24.53
#